data_AF-A0A7C7PVU5-F1
#
_entry.id   AF-A0A7C7PVU5-F1
#
_cell.length_a   1.000
_cell.length_b   1.000
_cell.length_c   1.000
_cell.angle_alpha   90.00
_cell.angle_beta   90.00
_cell.angle_gamma   90.00
#
_symmetry.space_group_name_H-M   'P 1'
#
loop_
_entity.id
_entity.type
_entity.pdbx_description
1 polymer ?
#
loop_
_entity_poly.entity_id
_entity_poly.type
_entity_poly.pdbx_seq_one_letter_code
_entity_poly.pdbx_strand_id
1 'polypeptide(L)'
;MPKRLASTATLPLGDGAAETQAQTPAQTPAQAQPRRAAVLLPLPLAGAYDYLVPEDLEVEPGSVVTVPLGQRELFGVVWELLPEDGRPAADDGGGKALPLERLRPVIDVCPVPPLTAVARRFLAWVSDYTLAAPGAVLRMALSSPSALEPPRPVTLYRRAEQPLPADLRLTPARRRVLEEMEESPARPLAEIAAAAGVGTSVVKGLEKAGVVEA
;
A
#
# COMPACT_ATOMS: atom_id res chain seq x y z
N MET A 1 -44.06 25.10 7.34
CA MET A 1 -43.06 25.71 6.42
C MET A 1 -42.63 27.06 7.00
N PRO A 2 -41.39 27.22 7.50
CA PRO A 2 -40.85 28.53 7.82
C PRO A 2 -40.09 29.14 6.63
N LYS A 3 -40.08 30.47 6.64
CA LYS A 3 -39.76 31.39 5.54
C LYS A 3 -38.26 31.42 5.20
N ARG A 4 -37.94 31.48 3.90
CA ARG A 4 -36.61 31.85 3.39
C ARG A 4 -36.37 33.34 3.63
N LEU A 5 -35.29 33.66 4.32
CA LEU A 5 -34.71 35.01 4.32
C LEU A 5 -33.66 35.05 3.20
N ALA A 6 -33.94 35.86 2.18
CA ALA A 6 -32.95 36.31 1.22
C ALA A 6 -32.02 37.31 1.94
N SER A 7 -30.71 37.10 1.85
CA SER A 7 -29.71 38.07 2.28
C SER A 7 -28.85 38.44 1.08
N THR A 8 -28.96 39.71 0.71
CA THR A 8 -28.25 40.40 -0.36
C THR A 8 -27.04 41.12 0.23
N ALA A 9 -25.85 40.89 -0.33
CA ALA A 9 -24.71 41.81 -0.30
C ALA A 9 -23.73 41.33 -1.40
N THR A 10 -23.75 41.90 -2.60
CA THR A 10 -23.04 43.13 -3.04
C THR A 10 -21.53 43.01 -2.91
N LEU A 11 -20.90 42.60 -4.02
CA LEU A 11 -19.47 42.72 -4.30
C LEU A 11 -19.12 44.17 -4.68
N PRO A 12 -17.91 44.65 -4.35
CA PRO A 12 -17.22 45.59 -5.21
C PRO A 12 -16.03 44.90 -5.92
N LEU A 13 -16.07 44.94 -7.26
CA LEU A 13 -14.90 44.77 -8.13
C LEU A 13 -14.02 46.00 -7.98
N GLY A 14 -12.76 45.82 -7.62
CA GLY A 14 -11.72 46.84 -7.71
C GLY A 14 -10.61 46.36 -8.64
N ASP A 15 -10.52 46.99 -9.81
CA ASP A 15 -9.38 46.90 -10.73
C ASP A 15 -8.18 47.67 -10.17
N GLY A 16 -7.00 47.04 -10.22
CA GLY A 16 -5.74 47.65 -9.84
C GLY A 16 -4.57 46.81 -10.32
N ALA A 17 -4.11 47.09 -11.54
CA ALA A 17 -2.90 46.54 -12.11
C ALA A 17 -1.65 47.17 -11.46
N ALA A 18 -0.70 46.35 -11.00
CA ALA A 18 0.72 46.70 -10.83
C ALA A 18 1.58 45.42 -10.70
N GLU A 19 2.20 45.05 -11.83
CA GLU A 19 3.59 44.62 -12.01
C GLU A 19 4.28 43.64 -11.03
N THR A 20 4.53 42.44 -11.58
CA THR A 20 5.75 41.62 -11.51
C THR A 20 6.76 41.91 -10.40
N GLN A 21 6.84 40.97 -9.44
CA GLN A 21 8.13 40.39 -9.04
C GLN A 21 7.98 38.87 -8.94
N ALA A 22 8.56 38.18 -9.92
CA ALA A 22 8.78 36.75 -9.85
C ALA A 22 9.81 36.47 -8.75
N GLN A 23 9.33 36.01 -7.60
CA GLN A 23 10.16 35.39 -6.58
C GLN A 23 9.84 33.90 -6.58
N THR A 24 10.73 33.16 -7.24
CA THR A 24 10.96 31.73 -6.99
C THR A 24 11.18 31.54 -5.49
N PRO A 25 10.33 30.81 -4.75
CA PRO A 25 10.76 30.33 -3.45
C PRO A 25 11.77 29.23 -3.71
N ALA A 26 13.02 29.55 -3.40
CA ALA A 26 14.11 28.61 -3.29
C ALA A 26 13.66 27.41 -2.46
N GLN A 27 13.71 26.22 -3.07
CA GLN A 27 13.60 24.95 -2.37
C GLN A 27 14.81 24.84 -1.44
N THR A 28 14.62 25.23 -0.19
CA THR A 28 15.52 24.81 0.88
C THR A 28 15.18 23.36 1.15
N PRO A 29 16.12 22.40 1.09
CA PRO A 29 15.86 21.08 1.64
C PRO A 29 15.71 21.30 3.15
N ALA A 30 14.46 21.34 3.61
CA ALA A 30 14.15 21.36 5.02
C ALA A 30 14.80 20.12 5.63
N GLN A 31 15.72 20.33 6.57
CA GLN A 31 16.30 19.25 7.36
C GLN A 31 15.12 18.52 8.02
N ALA A 32 14.81 17.32 7.54
CA ALA A 32 13.67 16.55 7.99
C ALA A 32 13.99 16.05 9.40
N GLN A 33 13.43 16.72 10.40
CA GLN A 33 13.53 16.25 11.79
C GLN A 33 12.82 14.90 11.92
N PRO A 34 13.29 14.00 12.80
CA PRO A 34 12.56 12.78 13.12
C PRO A 34 11.16 13.14 13.63
N ARG A 35 10.13 12.66 12.93
CA ARG A 35 8.73 12.99 13.23
C ARG A 35 8.05 11.88 14.00
N ARG A 36 7.08 12.22 14.84
CA ARG A 36 6.16 11.25 15.43
C ARG A 36 4.92 11.15 14.55
N ALA A 37 4.47 9.93 14.29
CA ALA A 37 3.22 9.66 13.59
C ALA A 37 2.27 8.86 14.47
N ALA A 38 1.03 9.34 14.63
CA ALA A 38 -0.05 8.56 15.19
C ALA A 38 -0.60 7.65 14.10
N VAL A 39 -0.36 6.34 14.19
CA VAL A 39 -0.79 5.36 13.18
C VAL A 39 -2.00 4.59 13.70
N LEU A 40 -3.11 4.67 12.97
CA LEU A 40 -4.31 3.90 13.23
C LEU A 40 -4.18 2.51 12.61
N LEU A 41 -4.29 1.48 13.44
CA LEU A 41 -4.20 0.08 13.01
C LEU A 41 -5.58 -0.51 12.75
N PRO A 42 -5.74 -1.45 11.81
CA PRO A 42 -7.00 -2.14 11.50
C PRO A 42 -7.36 -3.19 12.56
N LEU A 43 -7.29 -2.82 13.84
CA LEU A 43 -7.55 -3.63 15.03
C LEU A 43 -8.52 -2.87 15.94
N PRO A 44 -9.33 -3.57 16.76
CA PRO A 44 -10.26 -2.93 17.69
C PRO A 44 -9.52 -2.37 18.92
N LEU A 45 -8.64 -1.40 18.70
CA LEU A 45 -7.87 -0.70 19.74
C LEU A 45 -8.59 0.61 20.13
N ALA A 46 -8.26 1.15 21.29
CA ALA A 46 -8.84 2.39 21.80
C ALA A 46 -8.50 3.62 20.93
N GLY A 47 -7.40 3.58 20.16
CA GLY A 47 -6.96 4.70 19.33
C GLY A 47 -5.72 4.36 18.49
N ALA A 48 -5.14 5.39 17.90
CA ALA A 48 -3.88 5.30 17.17
C ALA A 48 -2.69 5.08 18.12
N TYR A 49 -1.60 4.54 17.57
CA TYR A 49 -0.35 4.29 18.30
C TYR A 49 0.75 5.17 17.73
N ASP A 50 1.64 5.64 18.60
CA ASP A 50 2.77 6.47 18.21
C ASP A 50 3.90 5.64 17.61
N TYR A 51 4.36 6.04 16.44
CA TYR A 51 5.55 5.50 15.78
C TYR A 51 6.53 6.62 15.45
N LEU A 52 7.81 6.27 15.39
CA LEU A 52 8.86 7.13 14.88
C LEU A 52 8.84 7.05 13.35
N VAL A 53 8.88 8.19 12.68
CA VAL A 53 9.10 8.29 11.24
C VAL A 53 10.60 8.48 11.01
N PRO A 54 11.28 7.49 10.40
CA PRO A 54 12.66 7.63 9.96
C PRO A 54 12.86 8.83 9.01
N GLU A 55 14.03 9.44 9.02
CA GLU A 55 14.34 10.62 8.19
C GLU A 55 14.30 10.32 6.68
N ASP A 56 14.52 9.06 6.31
CA ASP A 56 14.48 8.55 4.93
C ASP A 56 13.07 8.24 4.42
N LEU A 57 12.05 8.25 5.30
CA LEU A 57 10.67 7.99 4.93
C LEU A 57 9.82 9.27 4.92
N GLU A 58 9.25 9.55 3.74
CA GLU A 58 8.23 10.59 3.60
C GLU A 58 6.84 10.01 3.86
N VAL A 59 6.19 10.51 4.91
CA VAL A 59 4.82 10.18 5.25
C VAL A 59 3.99 11.44 5.42
N GLU A 60 2.70 11.34 5.11
CA GLU A 60 1.71 12.36 5.33
C GLU A 60 0.44 11.77 5.97
N PRO A 61 -0.43 12.59 6.59
CA PRO A 61 -1.70 12.11 7.14
C PRO A 61 -2.59 11.47 6.06
N GLY A 62 -2.78 10.16 6.16
CA GLY A 62 -3.48 9.32 5.19
C GLY A 62 -2.59 8.26 4.55
N SER A 63 -1.26 8.40 4.61
CA SER A 63 -0.32 7.40 4.10
C SER A 63 -0.59 6.04 4.72
N VAL A 64 -0.61 5.01 3.87
CA VAL A 64 -0.68 3.61 4.31
C VAL A 64 0.74 3.14 4.57
N VAL A 65 1.00 2.63 5.77
CA VAL A 65 2.35 2.30 6.25
C VAL A 65 2.39 0.91 6.85
N THR A 66 3.55 0.27 6.80
CA THR A 66 3.84 -0.99 7.51
C THR A 66 4.51 -0.67 8.83
N VAL A 67 3.98 -1.19 9.92
CA VAL A 67 4.51 -0.95 11.27
C VAL A 67 4.59 -2.23 12.11
N PRO A 68 5.56 -2.33 13.04
CA PRO A 68 5.71 -3.50 13.89
C PRO A 68 4.73 -3.44 15.06
N LEU A 69 3.97 -4.51 15.27
CA LEU A 69 3.15 -4.72 16.46
C LEU A 69 3.51 -6.06 17.11
N GLY A 70 4.30 -5.99 18.18
CA GLY A 70 4.83 -7.19 18.85
C GLY A 70 5.78 -7.97 17.95
N GLN A 71 5.41 -9.18 17.57
CA GLN A 71 6.21 -10.09 16.72
C GLN A 71 5.78 -10.07 15.24
N ARG A 72 4.80 -9.23 14.88
CA ARG A 72 4.21 -9.20 13.55
C ARG A 72 4.29 -7.80 12.97
N GLU A 73 4.27 -7.72 11.65
CA GLU A 73 4.12 -6.48 10.91
C GLU A 73 2.67 -6.35 10.44
N LEU A 74 2.14 -5.13 10.50
CA LEU A 74 0.78 -4.81 10.10
C LEU A 74 0.75 -3.54 9.28
N PHE A 75 -0.19 -3.49 8.34
CA PHE A 75 -0.54 -2.24 7.69
C PHE A 75 -1.34 -1.36 8.66
N GLY A 76 -1.06 -0.07 8.65
CA GLY A 76 -1.80 0.97 9.34
C GLY A 76 -1.91 2.21 8.46
N VAL A 77 -2.67 3.19 8.93
CA VAL A 77 -2.76 4.50 8.28
C VAL A 77 -2.24 5.56 9.21
N VAL A 78 -1.34 6.42 8.72
CA VAL A 78 -0.91 7.61 9.42
C VAL A 78 -2.13 8.52 9.61
N TRP A 79 -2.62 8.61 10.84
CA TRP A 79 -3.80 9.38 11.16
C TRP A 79 -3.45 10.86 11.32
N GLU A 80 -2.35 11.14 12.01
CA GLU A 80 -1.86 12.49 12.28
C GLU A 80 -0.35 12.47 12.42
N LEU A 81 0.31 13.55 12.00
CA LEU A 81 1.71 13.82 12.34
C LEU A 81 1.73 14.64 13.61
N LEU A 82 2.37 14.10 14.63
CA LEU A 82 2.44 14.69 15.95
C LEU A 82 3.72 15.54 16.09
N PRO A 83 3.68 16.63 16.87
CA PRO A 83 4.90 17.30 17.27
C PRO A 83 5.78 16.36 18.13
N GLU A 84 7.06 16.68 18.29
CA GLU A 84 8.01 15.81 19.02
C GLU A 84 7.57 15.51 20.46
N ASP A 85 6.95 16.49 21.12
CA ASP A 85 6.39 16.39 22.47
C ASP A 85 5.17 15.46 22.58
N GLY A 86 4.71 14.94 21.44
CA GLY A 86 3.79 13.82 21.32
C GLY A 86 2.35 14.13 21.66
N ARG A 87 1.94 15.40 21.60
CA ARG A 87 0.57 15.81 21.89
C ARG A 87 -0.12 16.37 20.66
N PRO A 88 -1.19 15.74 20.15
CA PRO A 88 -2.10 16.43 19.26
C PRO A 88 -2.77 17.57 20.03
N ALA A 89 -3.09 18.68 19.35
CA ALA A 89 -3.62 19.88 19.99
C ALA A 89 -4.99 19.70 20.69
N ALA A 90 -5.60 18.51 20.58
CA ALA A 90 -6.96 18.21 21.01
C ALA A 90 -7.09 17.09 22.06
N ASP A 91 -5.99 16.56 22.63
CA ASP A 91 -6.06 15.49 23.65
C ASP A 91 -5.68 15.99 25.05
N ASP A 92 -6.66 15.97 25.96
CA ASP A 92 -6.54 16.30 27.39
C ASP A 92 -6.13 15.07 28.25
N GLY A 93 -5.83 13.93 27.61
CA GLY A 93 -5.39 12.71 28.27
C GLY A 93 -4.06 12.89 29.03
N GLY A 94 -4.13 12.96 30.36
CA GLY A 94 -3.05 13.29 31.30
C GLY A 94 -1.84 12.34 31.38
N GLY A 95 -1.46 11.66 30.29
CA GLY A 95 -0.23 10.87 30.17
C GLY A 95 0.96 11.71 29.66
N LYS A 96 2.17 11.36 30.10
CA LYS A 96 3.40 11.89 29.51
C LYS A 96 3.69 11.11 28.22
N ALA A 97 3.86 11.81 27.10
CA ALA A 97 4.26 11.19 25.83
C ALA A 97 5.59 10.45 26.00
N LEU A 98 5.71 9.27 25.38
CA LEU A 98 6.96 8.51 25.39
C LEU A 98 8.07 9.30 24.67
N PRO A 99 9.33 9.26 25.14
CA PRO A 99 10.48 9.76 24.38
C PRO A 99 10.54 9.13 22.98
N LEU A 100 10.96 9.89 21.97
CA LEU A 100 11.07 9.43 20.57
C LEU A 100 11.90 8.14 20.45
N GLU A 101 12.97 8.02 21.21
CA GLU A 101 13.87 6.85 21.24
C GLU A 101 13.18 5.53 21.65
N ARG A 102 12.04 5.63 22.34
CA ARG A 102 11.26 4.45 22.78
C ARG A 102 10.17 4.05 21.80
N LEU A 103 9.91 4.89 20.79
CA LEU A 103 8.94 4.59 19.74
C LEU A 103 9.54 3.57 18.77
N ARG A 104 8.69 2.67 18.29
CA ARG A 104 9.08 1.78 17.20
C ARG A 104 9.08 2.56 15.89
N PRO A 105 10.01 2.28 14.96
CA PRO A 105 10.02 2.94 13.66
C PRO A 105 8.90 2.41 12.76
N VAL A 106 8.39 3.29 11.91
CA VAL A 106 7.67 2.89 10.69
C VAL A 106 8.64 2.13 9.78
N ILE A 107 8.20 1.00 9.23
CA ILE A 107 9.06 0.11 8.44
C ILE A 107 9.09 0.56 6.98
N ASP A 108 7.93 0.83 6.41
CA ASP A 108 7.79 1.18 5.00
C ASP A 108 6.48 1.95 4.74
N VAL A 109 6.42 2.64 3.61
CA VAL A 109 5.24 3.34 3.10
C VAL A 109 4.74 2.58 1.88
N CYS A 110 3.49 2.12 1.92
CA CYS A 110 2.92 1.39 0.80
C CYS A 110 2.78 2.31 -0.42
N PRO A 111 3.07 1.83 -1.64
CA PRO A 111 3.00 2.62 -2.88
C PRO A 111 1.54 2.78 -3.36
N VAL A 112 0.68 3.30 -2.50
CA VAL A 112 -0.74 3.55 -2.75
C VAL A 112 -1.08 5.00 -2.41
N PRO A 113 -2.09 5.61 -3.05
CA PRO A 113 -2.53 6.94 -2.70
C PRO A 113 -2.95 7.02 -1.23
N PRO A 114 -2.60 8.10 -0.51
CA PRO A 114 -3.01 8.29 0.88
C PRO A 114 -4.53 8.47 0.98
N LEU A 115 -5.09 8.08 2.13
CA LEU A 115 -6.48 8.40 2.45
C LEU A 115 -6.67 9.92 2.52
N THR A 116 -7.61 10.42 1.74
CA THR A 116 -7.96 11.84 1.76
C THR A 116 -8.42 12.27 3.16
N ALA A 117 -8.25 13.56 3.48
CA ALA A 117 -8.75 14.13 4.73
C ALA A 117 -10.28 13.93 4.90
N VAL A 118 -11.02 13.94 3.79
CA VAL A 118 -12.47 13.67 3.79
C VAL A 118 -12.75 12.23 4.19
N ALA A 119 -12.01 11.25 3.64
CA ALA A 119 -12.15 9.85 4.00
C ALA A 119 -11.81 9.61 5.47
N ARG A 120 -10.69 10.16 5.97
CA ARG A 120 -10.32 10.05 7.40
C ARG A 120 -11.39 10.63 8.32
N ARG A 121 -11.92 11.82 8.01
CA ARG A 121 -13.01 12.44 8.78
C ARG A 121 -14.30 11.61 8.73
N PHE A 122 -14.63 11.04 7.57
CA PHE A 122 -15.80 10.17 7.44
C PHE A 122 -15.64 8.90 8.30
N LEU A 123 -14.48 8.25 8.27
CA LEU A 123 -14.20 7.07 9.09
C LEU A 123 -14.26 7.40 10.60
N ALA A 124 -13.72 8.56 11.01
CA ALA A 124 -13.84 9.05 12.38
C ALA A 124 -15.32 9.19 12.79
N TRP A 125 -16.09 9.88 11.95
CA TRP A 125 -17.52 10.09 12.20
C TRP A 125 -18.31 8.77 12.27
N VAL A 126 -18.02 7.79 11.39
CA VAL A 126 -18.65 6.46 11.46
C VAL A 126 -18.31 5.77 12.77
N SER A 127 -17.04 5.83 13.20
CA SER A 127 -16.59 5.27 14.47
C SER A 127 -17.37 5.86 15.65
N ASP A 128 -17.46 7.19 15.72
CA ASP A 128 -18.13 7.90 16.79
C ASP A 128 -19.65 7.61 16.78
N TYR A 129 -20.26 7.61 15.60
CA TYR A 129 -21.70 7.38 15.45
C TYR A 129 -22.10 5.94 15.81
N THR A 130 -21.27 4.97 15.48
CA THR A 130 -21.57 3.55 15.72
C THR A 130 -21.00 3.03 17.03
N LEU A 131 -20.23 3.84 17.76
CA LEU A 131 -19.44 3.44 18.92
C LEU A 131 -18.51 2.25 18.63
N ALA A 132 -18.17 2.04 17.35
CA ALA A 132 -17.20 1.05 16.95
C ALA A 132 -15.78 1.59 17.19
N ALA A 133 -14.81 0.70 17.41
CA ALA A 133 -13.41 1.11 17.51
C ALA A 133 -12.92 1.67 16.16
N PRO A 134 -12.16 2.79 16.13
CA PRO A 134 -11.75 3.43 14.88
C PRO A 134 -10.97 2.50 13.95
N GLY A 135 -10.13 1.62 14.53
CA GLY A 135 -9.41 0.62 13.76
C GLY A 135 -10.29 -0.47 13.14
N ALA A 136 -11.42 -0.82 13.77
CA ALA A 136 -12.38 -1.76 13.19
C ALA A 136 -13.11 -1.14 11.97
N VAL A 137 -13.44 0.14 12.05
CA VAL A 137 -14.02 0.90 10.94
C VAL A 137 -12.99 1.07 9.81
N LEU A 138 -11.74 1.40 10.13
CA LEU A 138 -10.65 1.48 9.16
C LEU A 138 -10.45 0.14 8.43
N ARG A 139 -10.55 -0.98 9.13
CA ARG A 139 -10.43 -2.31 8.53
C ARG A 139 -11.46 -2.56 7.43
N MET A 140 -12.68 -2.02 7.57
CA MET A 140 -13.71 -2.12 6.53
C MET A 140 -13.36 -1.30 5.29
N ALA A 141 -12.68 -0.16 5.46
CA ALA A 141 -12.20 0.68 4.37
C ALA A 141 -10.98 0.07 3.66
N LEU A 142 -10.09 -0.59 4.42
CA LEU A 142 -8.92 -1.31 3.90
C LEU A 142 -9.33 -2.75 3.52
N SER A 143 -10.17 -2.87 2.50
CA SER A 143 -10.90 -4.11 2.18
C SER A 143 -10.03 -5.30 1.74
N SER A 144 -8.71 -5.14 1.57
CA SER A 144 -7.78 -6.25 1.33
C SER A 144 -6.35 -5.89 1.74
N PRO A 145 -5.86 -6.32 2.92
CA PRO A 145 -4.45 -6.18 3.28
C PRO A 145 -3.50 -6.87 2.28
N SER A 146 -3.93 -7.97 1.66
CA SER A 146 -3.16 -8.66 0.62
C SER A 146 -3.10 -7.93 -0.72
N ALA A 147 -3.92 -6.88 -0.92
CA ALA A 147 -3.77 -5.97 -2.06
C ALA A 147 -2.67 -4.92 -1.83
N LEU A 148 -2.14 -4.82 -0.61
CA LEU A 148 -1.01 -3.96 -0.25
C LEU A 148 0.32 -4.72 -0.31
N GLU A 149 0.28 -6.05 -0.40
CA GLU A 149 1.46 -6.89 -0.65
C GLU A 149 1.76 -6.95 -2.17
N PRO A 150 3.03 -7.00 -2.58
CA PRO A 150 3.36 -7.22 -3.98
C PRO A 150 2.74 -8.54 -4.48
N PRO A 151 2.20 -8.58 -5.71
CA PRO A 151 1.56 -9.78 -6.25
C PRO A 151 2.54 -10.96 -6.22
N ARG A 152 2.06 -12.14 -5.81
CA ARG A 152 2.90 -13.34 -5.75
C ARG A 152 3.56 -13.57 -7.11
N PRO A 153 4.89 -13.75 -7.18
CA PRO A 153 5.55 -14.02 -8.45
C PRO A 153 4.96 -15.30 -9.04
N VAL A 154 4.51 -15.21 -10.29
CA VAL A 154 4.02 -16.35 -11.06
C VAL A 154 5.18 -16.84 -11.92
N THR A 155 5.64 -18.06 -11.65
CA THR A 155 6.64 -18.73 -12.50
C THR A 155 6.00 -19.12 -13.83
N LEU A 156 6.57 -18.64 -14.93
CA LEU A 156 6.10 -18.90 -16.28
C LEU A 156 7.09 -19.80 -16.99
N TYR A 157 6.60 -20.86 -17.62
CA TYR A 157 7.45 -21.82 -18.29
C TYR A 157 7.42 -21.57 -19.79
N ARG A 158 8.60 -21.60 -20.43
CA ARG A 158 8.73 -21.54 -21.89
C ARG A 158 9.62 -22.66 -22.40
N ARG A 159 9.54 -22.94 -23.71
CA ARG A 159 10.46 -23.86 -24.36
C ARG A 159 11.84 -23.21 -24.41
N ALA A 160 12.85 -23.95 -23.98
CA ALA A 160 14.23 -23.54 -24.10
C ALA A 160 14.65 -23.51 -25.57
N GLU A 161 15.51 -22.57 -25.94
CA GLU A 161 16.02 -22.45 -27.32
C GLU A 161 17.06 -23.53 -27.66
N GLN A 162 17.48 -24.31 -26.67
CA GLN A 162 18.46 -25.37 -26.82
C GLN A 162 17.87 -26.58 -27.57
N PRO A 163 18.68 -27.27 -28.39
CA PRO A 163 18.24 -28.47 -29.07
C PRO A 163 17.89 -29.58 -28.06
N LEU A 164 16.94 -30.44 -28.45
CA LEU A 164 16.50 -31.57 -27.63
C LEU A 164 17.70 -32.47 -27.28
N PRO A 165 17.91 -32.82 -25.99
CA PRO A 165 18.95 -33.76 -25.59
C PRO A 165 18.76 -35.11 -26.28
N ALA A 166 19.86 -35.69 -26.81
CA ALA A 166 19.81 -36.92 -27.60
C ALA A 166 19.37 -38.15 -26.79
N ASP A 167 19.53 -38.11 -25.47
CA ASP A 167 19.12 -39.12 -24.50
C ASP A 167 17.67 -38.95 -24.01
N LEU A 168 16.99 -37.88 -24.41
CA LEU A 168 15.62 -37.61 -23.97
C LEU A 168 14.64 -38.56 -24.66
N ARG A 169 14.09 -39.51 -23.90
CA ARG A 169 12.97 -40.33 -24.35
C ARG A 169 11.74 -39.46 -24.63
N LEU A 170 11.41 -39.26 -25.91
CA LEU A 170 10.19 -38.58 -26.35
C LEU A 170 8.98 -39.52 -26.25
N THR A 171 8.23 -39.39 -25.16
CA THR A 171 6.92 -40.05 -25.03
C THR A 171 5.84 -39.22 -25.73
N PRO A 172 4.68 -39.80 -26.09
CA PRO A 172 3.57 -39.05 -26.69
C PRO A 172 3.13 -37.85 -25.83
N ALA A 173 3.19 -37.99 -24.50
CA ALA A 173 2.87 -36.90 -23.57
C ALA A 173 3.89 -35.74 -23.65
N ARG A 174 5.20 -36.04 -23.74
CA ARG A 174 6.25 -35.01 -23.87
C ARG A 174 6.17 -34.29 -25.20
N ARG A 175 5.85 -35.00 -26.29
CA ARG A 175 5.69 -34.41 -27.62
C ARG A 175 4.57 -33.37 -27.64
N ARG A 176 3.39 -33.70 -27.10
CA ARG A 176 2.26 -32.76 -27.03
C ARG A 176 2.58 -31.47 -26.28
N VAL A 177 3.36 -31.57 -25.19
CA VAL A 177 3.82 -30.38 -24.44
C VAL A 177 4.74 -29.53 -25.31
N LEU A 178 5.68 -30.14 -26.04
CA LEU A 178 6.61 -29.40 -26.89
C LEU A 178 5.93 -28.72 -28.08
N GLU A 179 4.96 -29.40 -28.71
CA GLU A 179 4.13 -28.84 -29.79
C GLU A 179 3.32 -27.64 -29.30
N GLU A 180 2.67 -27.76 -28.14
CA GLU A 180 1.90 -26.68 -27.50
C GLU A 180 2.77 -25.47 -27.09
N MET A 181 4.07 -25.68 -26.89
CA MET A 181 5.01 -24.63 -26.47
C MET A 181 5.84 -24.05 -27.62
N GLU A 182 5.71 -24.54 -28.87
CA GLU A 182 6.47 -24.00 -30.02
C GLU A 182 6.01 -22.60 -30.44
N GLU A 183 4.70 -22.33 -30.38
CA GLU A 183 4.11 -21.09 -30.88
C GLU A 183 3.52 -20.20 -29.77
N SER A 184 3.67 -20.61 -28.50
CA SER A 184 2.98 -19.96 -27.38
C SER A 184 3.96 -19.22 -26.45
N PRO A 185 3.57 -18.04 -25.92
CA PRO A 185 4.37 -17.34 -24.93
C PRO A 185 4.55 -18.16 -23.64
N ALA A 186 5.45 -17.70 -22.77
CA ALA A 186 5.65 -18.28 -21.45
C ALA A 186 4.34 -18.28 -20.66
N ARG A 187 3.95 -19.45 -20.15
CA ARG A 187 2.65 -19.67 -19.48
C ARG A 187 2.83 -20.39 -18.14
N PRO A 188 1.88 -20.25 -17.21
CA PRO A 188 1.89 -21.03 -15.97
C PRO A 188 1.88 -22.54 -16.24
N LEU A 189 2.54 -23.30 -15.35
CA LEU A 189 2.64 -24.77 -15.42
C LEU A 189 1.28 -25.47 -15.65
N ALA A 190 0.24 -24.98 -14.96
CA ALA A 190 -1.10 -25.56 -15.01
C ALA A 190 -1.77 -25.36 -16.38
N GLU A 191 -1.57 -24.20 -17.01
CA GLU A 191 -2.13 -23.90 -18.33
C GLU A 191 -1.49 -24.75 -19.42
N ILE A 192 -0.16 -24.90 -19.40
CA ILE A 192 0.57 -25.75 -20.34
C ILE A 192 0.11 -27.20 -20.21
N ALA A 193 0.00 -27.70 -18.99
CA ALA A 193 -0.45 -29.06 -18.72
C ALA A 193 -1.89 -29.28 -19.22
N ALA A 194 -2.78 -28.31 -18.98
CA ALA A 194 -4.16 -28.37 -19.43
C ALA A 194 -4.27 -28.35 -20.97
N ALA A 195 -3.57 -27.42 -21.63
CA ALA A 195 -3.59 -27.28 -23.09
C ALA A 195 -3.01 -28.53 -23.80
N ALA A 196 -1.91 -29.08 -23.29
CA ALA A 196 -1.32 -30.30 -23.82
C ALA A 196 -2.07 -31.59 -23.40
N GLY A 197 -3.09 -31.49 -22.53
CA GLY A 197 -3.85 -32.63 -22.02
C GLY A 197 -2.99 -33.66 -21.27
N VAL A 198 -2.10 -33.18 -20.39
CA VAL A 198 -1.17 -33.98 -19.58
C VAL A 198 -1.17 -33.53 -18.11
N GLY A 199 -0.55 -34.31 -17.23
CA GLY A 199 -0.27 -33.87 -15.85
C GLY A 199 0.92 -32.91 -15.77
N THR A 200 0.93 -32.05 -14.75
CA THR A 200 2.01 -31.08 -14.47
C THR A 200 3.38 -31.73 -14.24
N SER A 201 3.42 -33.01 -13.85
CA SER A 201 4.65 -33.80 -13.69
C SER A 201 5.41 -33.99 -15.00
N VAL A 202 4.73 -34.00 -16.15
CA VAL A 202 5.36 -34.14 -17.46
C VAL A 202 6.15 -32.87 -17.80
N VAL A 203 5.58 -31.69 -17.53
CA VAL A 203 6.21 -30.40 -17.76
C VAL A 203 7.42 -30.20 -16.84
N LYS A 204 7.29 -30.52 -15.54
CA LYS A 204 8.43 -30.55 -14.60
C LYS A 204 9.51 -31.56 -14.99
N GLY A 205 9.13 -32.66 -15.63
CA GLY A 205 10.07 -33.64 -16.16
C GLY A 205 10.87 -33.12 -17.36
N LEU A 206 10.28 -32.25 -18.18
CA LEU A 206 10.94 -31.57 -19.28
C LEU A 206 11.81 -30.40 -18.80
N GLU A 207 11.39 -29.71 -17.74
CA GLU A 207 12.19 -28.70 -17.04
C GLU A 207 13.48 -29.30 -16.50
N LYS A 208 13.41 -30.43 -15.78
CA LYS A 208 14.59 -31.16 -15.30
C LYS A 208 15.51 -31.65 -16.41
N ALA A 209 14.97 -31.86 -17.61
CA ALA A 209 15.75 -32.26 -18.78
C ALA A 209 16.33 -31.05 -19.54
N GLY A 210 16.10 -29.81 -19.08
CA GLY A 210 16.61 -28.59 -19.69
C GLY A 210 15.90 -28.18 -20.99
N VAL A 211 14.77 -28.81 -21.32
CA VAL A 211 14.02 -28.51 -22.56
C VAL A 211 12.95 -27.43 -22.32
N VAL A 212 12.55 -27.26 -21.06
CA VAL A 212 11.66 -26.21 -20.60
C VAL A 212 12.39 -25.41 -19.54
N GLU A 213 12.26 -24.10 -19.57
CA GLU A 213 12.82 -23.18 -18.58
C GLU A 213 11.69 -22.39 -17.91
N ALA A 214 11.95 -21.92 -16.70
CA ALA A 214 10.98 -21.35 -15.75
C ALA A 214 11.29 -19.89 -15.40
#